data_AF-A0A936MJC0-F1
#
_entry.id   AF-A0A936MJC0-F1
#
_cell.length_a   1.000
_cell.length_b   1.000
_cell.length_c   1.000
_cell.angle_alpha   90.00
_cell.angle_beta   90.00
_cell.angle_gamma   90.00
#
_symmetry.space_group_name_H-M   'P 1'
#
loop_
_entity.id
_entity.type
_entity.pdbx_description
1 polymer ?
#
loop_
_entity_poly.entity_id
_entity_poly.type
_entity_poly.pdbx_seq_one_letter_code
_entity_poly.pdbx_strand_id
1 'polypeptide(L)'
;MKGDCSVNELCDYEGKCQSTTKLPLGALCTMNENCQSGICIGEICVSVNGQLCVDHLECASHLCNAGTNTCVACGGGFTCPDGAACIVGARCQVLHGQPADVDAECIPPAKVHDGLTCTLPQGEPCTDHFECVYHHCNGAPSGTCGGPCGMGNACPTGTSCKYNISCTLPVGSYCVINDQCESGTCAGFPRKCQ
;
A
#
# COMPACT_ATOMS: atom_id res chain seq x y z
N MET A 1 -11.00 -40.46 -6.23
CA MET A 1 -10.35 -39.98 -7.47
C MET A 1 -10.00 -38.52 -7.23
N LYS A 2 -8.71 -38.23 -7.00
CA LYS A 2 -8.20 -36.85 -6.88
C LYS A 2 -8.32 -36.24 -8.26
N GLY A 3 -9.14 -35.20 -8.41
CA GLY A 3 -9.24 -34.48 -9.68
C GLY A 3 -7.95 -33.72 -9.91
N ASP A 4 -7.17 -34.14 -10.90
CA ASP A 4 -6.07 -33.35 -11.40
C ASP A 4 -6.68 -32.14 -12.11
N CYS A 5 -6.49 -30.95 -11.53
CA CYS A 5 -6.90 -29.70 -12.18
C CYS A 5 -6.13 -29.53 -13.50
N SER A 6 -6.71 -28.79 -14.45
CA SER A 6 -6.12 -28.61 -15.78
C SER A 6 -4.76 -27.91 -15.70
N VAL A 7 -3.92 -28.04 -16.73
CA VAL A 7 -2.74 -27.16 -16.88
C VAL A 7 -3.25 -25.72 -16.80
N ASN A 8 -2.70 -24.94 -15.87
CA ASN A 8 -3.14 -23.60 -15.49
C ASN A 8 -4.30 -23.53 -14.48
N GLU A 9 -4.49 -24.52 -13.61
CA GLU A 9 -5.41 -24.42 -12.47
C GLU A 9 -4.78 -24.91 -11.15
N LEU A 10 -5.09 -24.24 -10.04
CA LEU A 10 -4.74 -24.65 -8.68
C LEU A 10 -5.99 -25.03 -7.90
N CYS A 11 -5.89 -26.03 -7.03
CA CYS A 11 -7.00 -26.49 -6.21
C CYS A 11 -7.10 -25.62 -4.95
N ASP A 12 -8.25 -25.01 -4.69
CA ASP A 12 -8.49 -24.24 -3.47
C ASP A 12 -8.74 -25.13 -2.24
N TYR A 13 -8.87 -24.53 -1.06
CA TYR A 13 -9.11 -25.25 0.21
C TYR A 13 -10.48 -25.94 0.27
N GLU A 14 -11.39 -25.62 -0.66
CA GLU A 14 -12.69 -26.29 -0.84
C GLU A 14 -12.62 -27.42 -1.88
N GLY A 15 -11.44 -27.66 -2.48
CA GLY A 15 -11.23 -28.71 -3.47
C GLY A 15 -11.75 -28.36 -4.88
N LYS A 16 -11.93 -27.07 -5.20
CA LYS A 16 -12.30 -26.60 -6.53
C LYS A 16 -11.07 -26.16 -7.32
N CYS A 17 -11.05 -26.46 -8.62
CA CYS A 17 -10.03 -25.95 -9.52
C CYS A 17 -10.28 -24.47 -9.82
N GLN A 18 -9.27 -23.63 -9.57
CA GLN A 18 -9.27 -22.20 -9.88
C GLN A 18 -8.22 -21.90 -10.94
N SER A 19 -8.56 -21.03 -11.89
CA SER A 19 -7.63 -20.60 -12.95
C SER A 19 -6.39 -19.88 -12.40
N THR A 20 -5.22 -20.28 -12.89
CA THR A 20 -3.91 -19.62 -12.70
C THR A 20 -3.78 -18.29 -13.44
N THR A 21 -4.80 -17.85 -14.21
CA THR A 21 -4.81 -16.48 -14.76
C THR A 21 -5.05 -15.41 -13.70
N LYS A 22 -5.36 -15.81 -12.46
CA LYS A 22 -5.44 -14.88 -11.33
C LYS A 22 -4.05 -14.63 -10.74
N LEU A 23 -3.75 -13.36 -10.56
CA LEU A 23 -2.49 -12.83 -10.05
C LEU A 23 -2.30 -13.18 -8.57
N PRO A 24 -1.05 -13.49 -8.17
CA PRO A 24 -0.73 -13.77 -6.78
C PRO A 24 -0.83 -12.51 -5.92
N LEU A 25 -0.81 -12.69 -4.60
CA LEU A 25 -0.71 -11.58 -3.65
C LEU A 25 0.50 -10.68 -3.95
N GLY A 26 0.33 -9.37 -3.81
CA GLY A 26 1.35 -8.36 -4.11
C GLY A 26 1.52 -8.02 -5.59
N ALA A 27 0.84 -8.71 -6.50
CA ALA A 27 0.84 -8.37 -7.92
C ALA A 27 -0.08 -7.18 -8.22
N LEU A 28 0.23 -6.47 -9.32
CA LEU A 28 -0.57 -5.34 -9.79
C LEU A 28 -1.91 -5.78 -10.36
N CYS A 29 -3.00 -5.19 -9.91
CA CYS A 29 -4.35 -5.48 -10.38
C CYS A 29 -5.08 -4.20 -10.77
N THR A 30 -6.07 -4.35 -11.66
CA THR A 30 -6.99 -3.26 -12.02
C THR A 30 -8.40 -3.50 -11.51
N MET A 31 -8.76 -4.77 -11.27
CA MET A 31 -10.06 -5.21 -10.80
C MET A 31 -9.90 -6.39 -9.85
N ASN A 32 -10.86 -6.57 -8.95
CA ASN A 32 -10.89 -7.63 -7.93
C ASN A 32 -10.71 -9.04 -8.52
N GLU A 33 -11.31 -9.30 -9.67
CA GLU A 33 -11.28 -10.60 -10.35
C GLU A 33 -9.89 -10.98 -10.85
N ASN A 34 -8.98 -10.00 -10.97
CA ASN A 34 -7.59 -10.26 -11.33
C ASN A 34 -6.85 -11.01 -10.22
N CYS A 35 -7.26 -10.88 -8.97
CA CYS A 35 -6.52 -11.41 -7.82
C CYS A 35 -7.00 -12.80 -7.42
N GLN A 36 -6.08 -13.67 -7.01
CA GLN A 36 -6.41 -14.99 -6.46
C GLN A 36 -7.32 -14.88 -5.23
N SER A 37 -7.09 -13.86 -4.39
CA SER A 37 -7.94 -13.52 -3.25
C SER A 37 -9.30 -12.95 -3.64
N GLY A 38 -9.46 -12.50 -4.88
CA GLY A 38 -10.63 -11.74 -5.34
C GLY A 38 -10.69 -10.31 -4.81
N ILE A 39 -9.60 -9.77 -4.25
CA ILE A 39 -9.55 -8.40 -3.72
C ILE A 39 -8.33 -7.66 -4.27
N CYS A 40 -8.59 -6.51 -4.88
CA CYS A 40 -7.64 -5.54 -5.40
C CYS A 40 -7.81 -4.22 -4.63
N ILE A 41 -6.76 -3.74 -3.95
CA ILE A 41 -6.77 -2.47 -3.21
C ILE A 41 -5.54 -1.66 -3.64
N GLY A 42 -5.73 -0.41 -4.05
CA GLY A 42 -4.63 0.46 -4.48
C GLY A 42 -3.77 -0.19 -5.56
N GLU A 43 -4.42 -0.85 -6.53
CA GLU A 43 -3.81 -1.64 -7.61
C GLU A 43 -2.97 -2.85 -7.15
N ILE A 44 -3.11 -3.34 -5.92
CA ILE A 44 -2.36 -4.51 -5.44
C ILE A 44 -3.32 -5.60 -4.94
N CYS A 45 -3.02 -6.85 -5.30
CA CYS A 45 -3.73 -8.01 -4.78
C CYS A 45 -3.41 -8.27 -3.31
N VAL A 46 -4.43 -8.31 -2.45
CA VAL A 46 -4.29 -8.46 -0.98
C VAL A 46 -4.98 -9.70 -0.42
N SER A 47 -4.58 -10.16 0.76
CA SER A 47 -5.14 -11.31 1.49
C SER A 47 -6.48 -10.99 2.15
N VAL A 48 -7.37 -11.99 2.26
CA VAL A 48 -8.61 -11.91 3.03
C VAL A 48 -8.40 -12.35 4.49
N ASN A 49 -9.36 -12.01 5.35
CA ASN A 49 -9.36 -12.44 6.74
C ASN A 49 -9.20 -13.97 6.89
N GLY A 50 -8.33 -14.39 7.80
CA GLY A 50 -7.98 -15.79 8.06
C GLY A 50 -6.77 -16.29 7.26
N GLN A 51 -6.32 -15.58 6.23
CA GLN A 51 -5.11 -15.93 5.48
C GLN A 51 -3.84 -15.46 6.17
N LEU A 52 -2.71 -16.07 5.84
CA LEU A 52 -1.42 -15.69 6.39
C LEU A 52 -1.01 -14.29 5.92
N CYS A 53 -0.35 -13.57 6.81
CA CYS A 53 0.25 -12.27 6.54
C CYS A 53 1.56 -12.11 7.32
N VAL A 54 2.45 -11.28 6.81
CA VAL A 54 3.66 -10.82 7.51
C VAL A 54 3.55 -9.35 7.89
N ASP A 55 2.87 -8.55 7.07
CA ASP A 55 2.62 -7.13 7.30
C ASP A 55 1.11 -6.80 7.27
N HIS A 56 0.73 -5.73 7.95
CA HIS A 56 -0.65 -5.23 8.00
C HIS A 56 -1.20 -4.94 6.60
N LEU A 57 -0.38 -4.34 5.73
CA LEU A 57 -0.80 -3.91 4.41
C LEU A 57 -1.09 -5.08 3.45
N GLU A 58 -0.65 -6.29 3.80
CA GLU A 58 -0.97 -7.50 3.03
C GLU A 58 -2.44 -7.89 3.16
N CYS A 59 -3.12 -7.43 4.21
CA CYS A 59 -4.49 -7.77 4.48
C CYS A 59 -5.44 -6.75 3.88
N ALA A 60 -6.57 -7.20 3.34
CA ALA A 60 -7.66 -6.34 2.90
C ALA A 60 -8.25 -5.49 4.05
N SER A 61 -8.09 -5.96 5.28
CA SER A 61 -8.43 -5.24 6.50
C SER A 61 -7.35 -4.24 6.95
N HIS A 62 -6.20 -4.19 6.28
CA HIS A 62 -4.98 -3.52 6.71
C HIS A 62 -4.55 -3.93 8.14
N LEU A 63 -4.83 -5.18 8.53
CA LEU A 63 -4.58 -5.66 9.87
C LEU A 63 -4.13 -7.12 9.88
N CYS A 64 -2.84 -7.31 10.18
CA CYS A 64 -2.22 -8.60 10.44
C CYS A 64 -2.10 -8.82 11.95
N ASN A 65 -2.61 -9.94 12.47
CA ASN A 65 -2.47 -10.28 13.88
C ASN A 65 -1.08 -10.89 14.12
N ALA A 66 -0.21 -10.17 14.84
CA ALA A 66 1.15 -10.63 15.16
C ALA A 66 1.21 -11.94 15.99
N GLY A 67 0.15 -12.27 16.74
CA GLY A 67 0.09 -13.50 17.53
C GLY A 67 -0.19 -14.75 16.69
N THR A 68 -0.90 -14.60 15.57
CA THR A 68 -1.31 -15.72 14.70
C THR A 68 -0.75 -15.64 13.29
N ASN A 69 -0.12 -14.53 12.91
CA ASN A 69 0.30 -14.19 11.55
C ASN A 69 -0.81 -14.37 10.52
N THR A 70 -2.02 -13.95 10.89
CA THR A 70 -3.19 -14.02 10.00
C THR A 70 -3.93 -12.70 9.91
N CYS A 71 -4.50 -12.44 8.73
CA CYS A 71 -5.34 -11.28 8.50
C CYS A 71 -6.59 -11.36 9.35
N VAL A 72 -6.92 -10.26 10.02
CA VAL A 72 -8.10 -10.18 10.88
C VAL A 72 -8.90 -8.95 10.56
N ALA A 73 -10.22 -9.03 10.78
CA ALA A 73 -11.07 -7.87 10.62
C ALA A 73 -10.68 -6.78 11.62
N CYS A 74 -10.84 -5.53 11.21
CA CYS A 74 -10.72 -4.41 12.12
C CYS A 74 -11.92 -4.38 13.08
N GLY A 75 -11.65 -4.26 14.39
CA GLY A 75 -12.66 -4.36 15.45
C GLY A 75 -12.62 -5.70 16.20
N GLY A 76 -13.49 -5.86 17.21
CA GLY A 76 -13.59 -7.13 17.96
C GLY A 76 -12.42 -7.45 18.90
N GLY A 77 -11.69 -6.44 19.37
CA GLY A 77 -10.57 -6.60 20.32
C GLY A 77 -9.17 -6.46 19.71
N PHE A 78 -9.08 -6.25 18.39
CA PHE A 78 -7.83 -5.89 17.72
C PHE A 78 -7.77 -4.39 17.44
N THR A 79 -6.60 -3.80 17.68
CA THR A 79 -6.33 -2.38 17.47
C THR A 79 -5.52 -2.21 16.18
N CYS A 80 -5.85 -1.21 15.38
CA CYS A 80 -5.09 -0.88 14.19
C CYS A 80 -3.67 -0.39 14.54
N PRO A 81 -2.70 -0.58 13.64
CA PRO A 81 -1.34 -0.10 13.85
C PRO A 81 -1.30 1.43 13.97
N ASP A 82 -0.31 1.91 14.74
CA ASP A 82 0.08 3.33 14.82
C ASP A 82 -1.06 4.32 15.11
N GLY A 83 -2.05 3.88 15.89
CA GLY A 83 -3.18 4.72 16.32
C GLY A 83 -4.22 4.99 15.23
N ALA A 84 -4.13 4.29 14.09
CA ALA A 84 -5.13 4.39 13.03
C ALA A 84 -6.53 4.02 13.54
N ALA A 85 -7.56 4.66 13.02
CA ALA A 85 -8.93 4.31 13.39
C ALA A 85 -9.44 3.13 12.57
N CYS A 86 -10.39 2.42 13.16
CA CYS A 86 -11.16 1.42 12.43
C CYS A 86 -12.24 2.10 11.61
N ILE A 87 -12.24 1.90 10.29
CA ILE A 87 -13.34 2.35 9.44
C ILE A 87 -14.49 1.36 9.68
N VAL A 88 -15.59 1.88 10.24
CA VAL A 88 -16.73 1.07 10.68
C VAL A 88 -17.20 0.16 9.55
N GLY A 89 -16.99 -1.14 9.72
CA GLY A 89 -17.46 -2.19 8.81
C GLY A 89 -16.45 -2.83 7.87
N ALA A 90 -15.15 -2.48 7.91
CA ALA A 90 -14.20 -3.14 6.99
C ALA A 90 -12.74 -3.24 7.47
N ARG A 91 -12.01 -2.12 7.53
CA ARG A 91 -10.54 -2.10 7.54
C ARG A 91 -9.97 -0.97 8.39
N CYS A 92 -8.71 -1.11 8.78
CA CYS A 92 -7.94 -0.04 9.41
C CYS A 92 -7.68 1.09 8.42
N GLN A 93 -7.67 2.33 8.91
CA GLN A 93 -7.08 3.43 8.15
C GLN A 93 -5.60 3.14 7.92
N VAL A 94 -5.08 3.57 6.78
CA VAL A 94 -3.70 3.38 6.39
C VAL A 94 -2.87 4.63 6.69
N LEU A 95 -1.59 4.40 6.96
CA LEU A 95 -0.61 5.45 7.26
C LEU A 95 -0.27 6.26 6.01
N HIS A 96 0.38 7.40 6.21
CA HIS A 96 0.87 8.21 5.09
C HIS A 96 1.92 7.42 4.30
N GLY A 97 1.84 7.48 2.97
CA GLY A 97 2.66 6.66 2.07
C GLY A 97 2.09 5.30 1.73
N GLN A 98 0.97 4.88 2.33
CA GLN A 98 0.36 3.57 2.07
C GLN A 98 -0.76 3.64 1.02
N PRO A 99 -0.98 2.55 0.27
CA PRO A 99 -2.02 2.49 -0.75
C PRO A 99 -3.42 2.59 -0.16
N ALA A 100 -4.28 3.35 -0.83
CA ALA A 100 -5.67 3.58 -0.47
C ALA A 100 -6.50 3.93 -1.71
N ASP A 101 -7.78 3.58 -1.68
CA ASP A 101 -8.70 3.80 -2.80
C ASP A 101 -9.48 5.12 -2.64
N VAL A 102 -9.74 5.55 -1.40
CA VAL A 102 -10.53 6.74 -1.09
C VAL A 102 -9.98 7.51 0.12
N ASP A 103 -10.17 8.83 0.16
CA ASP A 103 -9.68 9.72 1.23
C ASP A 103 -10.04 9.25 2.65
N ALA A 104 -11.20 8.61 2.82
CA ALA A 104 -11.65 8.11 4.11
C ALA A 104 -10.76 6.98 4.68
N GLU A 105 -9.99 6.31 3.82
CA GLU A 105 -9.04 5.26 4.20
C GLU A 105 -7.74 5.82 4.77
N CYS A 106 -7.44 7.09 4.54
CA CYS A 106 -6.24 7.73 5.08
C CYS A 106 -6.44 8.20 6.52
N ILE A 107 -5.38 8.12 7.32
CA ILE A 107 -5.34 8.83 8.61
C ILE A 107 -5.33 10.34 8.35
N PRO A 108 -6.31 11.10 8.87
CA PRO A 108 -6.35 12.55 8.68
C PRO A 108 -5.05 13.23 9.16
N PRO A 109 -4.59 14.30 8.48
CA PRO A 109 -5.26 15.03 7.40
C PRO A 109 -4.94 14.51 5.97
N ALA A 110 -4.31 13.34 5.84
CA ALA A 110 -3.93 12.82 4.53
C ALA A 110 -5.15 12.50 3.65
N LYS A 111 -4.92 12.55 2.34
CA LYS A 111 -5.89 12.26 1.28
C LYS A 111 -5.25 11.36 0.23
N VAL A 112 -6.07 10.68 -0.56
CA VAL A 112 -5.56 9.87 -1.66
C VAL A 112 -5.11 10.80 -2.79
N HIS A 113 -3.84 10.69 -3.17
CA HIS A 113 -3.27 11.35 -4.35
C HIS A 113 -2.97 10.31 -5.44
N ASP A 114 -3.02 10.75 -6.69
CA ASP A 114 -2.91 9.91 -7.90
C ASP A 114 -3.87 8.72 -7.93
N GLY A 115 -4.91 8.73 -7.08
CA GLY A 115 -5.90 7.65 -6.95
C GLY A 115 -5.38 6.39 -6.26
N LEU A 116 -4.17 6.41 -5.69
CA LEU A 116 -3.50 5.18 -5.26
C LEU A 116 -2.82 5.23 -3.90
N THR A 117 -2.52 6.41 -3.31
CA THR A 117 -1.71 6.47 -2.08
C THR A 117 -2.14 7.62 -1.16
N CYS A 118 -2.19 7.38 0.14
CA CYS A 118 -2.45 8.41 1.14
C CYS A 118 -1.25 9.34 1.30
N THR A 119 -1.46 10.63 1.07
CA THR A 119 -0.44 11.66 1.26
C THR A 119 -1.01 12.91 1.91
N LEU A 120 -0.16 13.62 2.66
CA LEU A 120 -0.45 14.93 3.18
C LEU A 120 -0.56 15.96 2.04
N PRO A 121 -1.64 16.77 2.00
CA PRO A 121 -1.76 17.83 1.01
C PRO A 121 -0.70 18.93 1.20
N GLN A 122 -0.45 19.68 0.12
CA GLN A 122 0.47 20.82 0.16
C GLN A 122 0.08 21.80 1.29
N GLY A 123 1.09 22.23 2.06
CA GLY A 123 0.93 23.15 3.18
C GLY A 123 0.68 22.48 4.53
N GLU A 124 0.37 21.18 4.56
CA GLU A 124 0.24 20.45 5.82
C GLU A 124 1.59 20.24 6.50
N PRO A 125 1.63 20.25 7.84
CA PRO A 125 2.85 19.98 8.58
C PRO A 125 3.28 18.53 8.37
N CYS A 126 4.57 18.34 8.21
CA CYS A 126 5.19 17.04 8.02
C CYS A 126 6.43 16.91 8.91
N THR A 127 6.68 15.70 9.36
CA THR A 127 7.88 15.28 10.07
C THR A 127 8.84 14.54 9.14
N ASP A 128 8.30 13.84 8.15
CA ASP A 128 9.07 13.02 7.23
C ASP A 128 8.64 13.20 5.77
N HIS A 129 9.58 12.93 4.86
CA HIS A 129 9.35 13.15 3.42
C HIS A 129 8.31 12.19 2.82
N PHE A 130 8.23 10.95 3.32
CA PHE A 130 7.27 9.96 2.82
C PHE A 130 5.82 10.32 3.16
N GLU A 131 5.57 11.23 4.12
CA GLU A 131 4.22 11.69 4.45
C GLU A 131 3.67 12.60 3.33
N CYS A 132 4.55 13.35 2.70
CA CYS A 132 4.30 14.17 1.53
C CYS A 132 4.66 13.40 0.24
N VAL A 133 4.19 12.16 0.03
CA VAL A 133 4.46 11.39 -1.21
C VAL A 133 4.35 12.28 -2.45
N TYR A 134 5.40 12.29 -3.29
CA TYR A 134 5.60 13.15 -4.47
C TYR A 134 5.91 14.63 -4.21
N HIS A 135 5.95 15.05 -2.96
CA HIS A 135 6.22 16.41 -2.50
C HIS A 135 7.38 16.44 -1.51
N HIS A 136 7.92 17.63 -1.24
CA HIS A 136 9.02 17.80 -0.29
C HIS A 136 8.54 18.31 1.06
N CYS A 137 8.83 17.59 2.15
CA CYS A 137 8.72 18.15 3.49
C CYS A 137 9.75 19.28 3.73
N ASN A 138 9.35 20.52 3.45
CA ASN A 138 10.20 21.70 3.54
C ASN A 138 10.52 22.02 5.00
N GLY A 139 11.75 21.76 5.44
CA GLY A 139 12.20 22.09 6.78
C GLY A 139 12.24 20.91 7.78
N ALA A 140 12.31 19.67 7.29
CA ALA A 140 12.55 18.50 8.14
C ALA A 140 13.70 18.76 9.14
N PRO A 141 13.54 18.44 10.44
CA PRO A 141 12.58 17.48 11.01
C PRO A 141 11.18 18.03 11.33
N SER A 142 10.88 19.29 11.06
CA SER A 142 9.53 19.86 11.23
C SER A 142 9.27 20.87 10.13
N GLY A 143 8.54 20.43 9.10
CA GLY A 143 8.35 21.18 7.87
C GLY A 143 6.91 21.26 7.43
N THR A 144 6.70 21.74 6.21
CA THR A 144 5.41 21.65 5.53
C THR A 144 5.57 20.97 4.18
N CYS A 145 4.55 20.22 3.75
CA CYS A 145 4.54 19.61 2.43
C CYS A 145 4.57 20.72 1.36
N GLY A 146 5.69 20.77 0.64
CA GLY A 146 5.96 21.71 -0.43
C GLY A 146 5.26 21.33 -1.74
N GLY A 147 5.41 22.19 -2.75
CA GLY A 147 4.94 21.88 -4.10
C GLY A 147 5.78 20.79 -4.79
N PRO A 148 5.41 20.39 -6.02
CA PRO A 148 6.24 19.53 -6.87
C PRO A 148 7.63 20.14 -7.07
N CYS A 149 8.63 19.33 -7.42
CA CYS A 149 10.01 19.80 -7.51
C CYS A 149 10.14 21.10 -8.32
N GLY A 150 10.57 22.18 -7.67
CA GLY A 150 10.91 23.42 -8.36
C GLY A 150 12.22 23.31 -9.15
N MET A 151 12.48 24.30 -10.01
CA MET A 151 13.79 24.47 -10.66
C MET A 151 14.91 24.51 -9.61
N GLY A 152 15.66 23.40 -9.49
CA GLY A 152 16.72 23.25 -8.50
C GLY A 152 16.86 21.88 -7.82
N ASN A 153 16.00 20.88 -8.14
CA ASN A 153 16.11 19.52 -7.59
C ASN A 153 16.06 19.45 -6.05
N ALA A 154 15.18 20.22 -5.41
CA ALA A 154 15.05 20.21 -3.95
C ALA A 154 14.21 19.02 -3.46
N CYS A 155 14.64 17.79 -3.76
CA CYS A 155 14.22 16.60 -3.02
C CYS A 155 15.18 16.42 -1.82
N PRO A 156 14.78 15.70 -0.75
CA PRO A 156 15.64 15.53 0.41
C PRO A 156 16.92 14.81 0.01
N THR A 157 17.95 15.01 0.83
CA THR A 157 19.27 14.41 0.64
C THR A 157 19.16 12.90 0.36
N GLY A 158 19.57 12.49 -0.84
CA GLY A 158 19.53 11.09 -1.27
C GLY A 158 18.29 10.66 -2.03
N THR A 159 17.48 11.59 -2.55
CA THR A 159 16.41 11.27 -3.50
C THR A 159 16.47 12.21 -4.71
N SER A 160 16.01 11.73 -5.85
CA SER A 160 16.04 12.48 -7.11
C SER A 160 14.66 13.00 -7.47
N CYS A 161 14.61 14.15 -8.15
CA CYS A 161 13.37 14.57 -8.75
C CYS A 161 13.16 13.88 -10.09
N LYS A 162 12.04 13.18 -10.24
CA LYS A 162 11.63 12.54 -11.49
C LYS A 162 10.69 13.46 -12.27
N TYR A 163 11.00 13.65 -13.55
CA TYR A 163 10.24 14.46 -14.51
C TYR A 163 9.99 15.94 -14.12
N ASN A 164 10.71 16.49 -13.13
CA ASN A 164 10.43 17.81 -12.52
C ASN A 164 9.03 17.93 -11.91
N ILE A 165 8.41 16.80 -11.52
CA ILE A 165 7.04 16.78 -11.00
C ILE A 165 6.98 16.11 -9.63
N SER A 166 7.87 15.16 -9.34
CA SER A 166 7.81 14.44 -8.07
C SER A 166 9.15 13.90 -7.56
N CYS A 167 9.30 13.83 -6.24
CA CYS A 167 10.46 13.22 -5.60
C CYS A 167 10.34 11.69 -5.56
N THR A 168 11.43 10.99 -5.88
CA THR A 168 11.50 9.53 -5.76
C THR A 168 11.62 9.10 -4.31
N LEU A 169 11.02 7.95 -3.97
CA LEU A 169 11.05 7.34 -2.66
C LEU A 169 12.34 6.54 -2.42
N PRO A 170 12.94 6.61 -1.22
CA PRO A 170 14.12 5.83 -0.86
C PRO A 170 13.79 4.35 -0.66
N VAL A 171 14.83 3.51 -0.58
CA VAL A 171 14.71 2.07 -0.29
C VAL A 171 13.96 1.85 1.04
N GLY A 172 13.04 0.88 1.04
CA GLY A 172 12.20 0.52 2.18
C GLY A 172 10.86 1.28 2.28
N SER A 173 10.71 2.39 1.54
CA SER A 173 9.41 3.09 1.45
C SER A 173 8.38 2.27 0.71
N TYR A 174 7.11 2.36 1.12
CA TYR A 174 5.99 1.76 0.40
C TYR A 174 5.87 2.36 -0.99
N CYS A 175 5.53 1.52 -1.96
CA CYS A 175 5.36 1.92 -3.34
C CYS A 175 4.27 1.07 -4.00
N VAL A 176 3.62 1.64 -5.00
CA VAL A 176 2.64 0.99 -5.86
C VAL A 176 3.26 0.70 -7.23
N ILE A 177 4.07 1.63 -7.75
CA ILE A 177 4.73 1.50 -9.05
C ILE A 177 6.24 1.72 -8.95
N ASN A 178 6.98 1.04 -9.82
CA ASN A 178 8.44 1.15 -9.95
C ASN A 178 8.93 2.59 -10.07
N ASP A 179 8.15 3.42 -10.75
CA ASP A 179 8.54 4.80 -11.04
C ASP A 179 8.58 5.70 -9.81
N GLN A 180 7.91 5.31 -8.72
CA GLN A 180 7.98 6.01 -7.44
C GLN A 180 9.33 5.81 -6.75
N CYS A 181 10.03 4.70 -6.98
CA CYS A 181 11.26 4.38 -6.26
C CYS A 181 12.49 4.99 -6.92
N GLU A 182 13.46 5.45 -6.12
CA GLU A 182 14.75 5.94 -6.62
C GLU A 182 15.50 4.84 -7.40
N SER A 183 15.44 3.61 -6.88
CA SER A 183 16.01 2.43 -7.54
C SER A 183 15.28 2.01 -8.82
N GLY A 184 14.12 2.62 -9.11
CA GLY A 184 13.22 2.20 -10.18
C GLY A 184 12.60 0.82 -9.94
N THR A 185 12.73 0.27 -8.73
CA THR A 185 12.25 -1.07 -8.40
C THR A 185 11.34 -1.02 -7.18
N CYS A 186 10.05 -1.29 -7.42
CA CYS A 186 9.04 -1.48 -6.41
C CYS A 186 8.68 -2.96 -6.35
N ALA A 187 9.04 -3.67 -5.27
CA ALA A 187 8.86 -5.12 -5.21
C ALA A 187 8.58 -5.63 -3.79
N GLY A 188 8.19 -6.89 -3.68
CA GLY A 188 7.81 -7.53 -2.42
C GLY A 188 6.30 -7.49 -2.17
N PHE A 189 5.86 -8.12 -1.08
CA PHE A 189 4.51 -8.03 -0.58
C PHE A 189 4.60 -7.87 0.96
N PRO A 190 4.23 -6.70 1.51
CA PRO A 190 3.78 -5.50 0.81
C PRO A 190 4.90 -4.88 -0.05
N ARG A 191 4.51 -4.17 -1.12
CA ARG A 191 5.48 -3.60 -2.08
C ARG A 191 6.25 -2.44 -1.47
N LYS A 192 7.57 -2.54 -1.52
CA LYS A 192 8.51 -1.52 -1.04
C LYS A 192 9.61 -1.27 -2.07
N CYS A 193 10.17 -0.07 -2.05
CA CYS A 193 11.32 0.27 -2.86
C CYS A 193 12.52 -0.58 -2.44
N GLN A 194 13.19 -1.20 -3.41
CA GLN A 194 14.36 -2.07 -3.20
C GLN A 194 15.67 -1.33 -3.42
#